data_AF-A0A7Z9WEH5-F1
#
_entry.id   AF-A0A7Z9WEH5-F1
#
_cell.length_a   1.000
_cell.length_b   1.000
_cell.length_c   1.000
_cell.angle_alpha   90.00
_cell.angle_beta   90.00
_cell.angle_gamma   90.00
#
_symmetry.space_group_name_H-M   'P 1'
#
loop_
_entity.id
_entity.type
_entity.pdbx_description
1 polymer ?
#
loop_
_entity_poly.entity_id
_entity_poly.type
_entity_poly.pdbx_seq_one_letter_code
_entity_poly.pdbx_strand_id
1 'polypeptide(L)'
;MNKAENNIEGPRGTKMEEYEKTLALAQSIFTRADLAREYSLEWNQQNCENLRIILIDNEPIANVGFSQREAFILGNRVTLGLIGGVCCHPDYRNRGFAGACLQDAIAQLTRRGITLMPVSGRRTLYFRHHCACAGVQYQAVISKDKLPVSMLDGVSIRRYSREMLTALLRIYQREPIRYIRSKEVFAILMERGATEVILVGDRPVAYVKSRGIEQSDDGSRILSLYELTGPRGLIVASLPALAARDNVDKFILHPLYGTDEAIRIALGNIGVKVERSESLSGTVRIINFPLLMAQMIISSRYVVALTGAGISVESGIPSFRGSQGLWNKYDPMEFAHIDAFISNPHKVWNVMKEFGAIFHRAKPNPAHRALAELERLGYLKCIITQNVDNLHQDAGSKAVIEYHGSARRLICLSCGKRYRSSEISLNILPPTCICSGILKPDLVFFGEPIPKDARMGAEREAKICDLMLVIGTSATVAPASYLPIMAKKNGAILIEINPEKTSLTRTIADHSIQKSATVVLPSIVKAIECLMLEK
;
A
#
# COMPACT_ATOMS: atom_id res chain seq x y z
N MET A 1 -34.60 2.12 32.30
CA MET A 1 -35.48 2.94 31.44
C MET A 1 -34.66 3.43 30.25
N ASN A 2 -34.78 2.77 29.10
CA ASN A 2 -34.21 3.24 27.84
C ASN A 2 -34.99 4.49 27.40
N LYS A 3 -34.42 5.68 27.60
CA LYS A 3 -34.82 6.84 26.78
C LYS A 3 -34.47 6.47 25.35
N ALA A 4 -35.48 6.38 24.49
CA ALA A 4 -35.26 6.34 23.05
C ALA A 4 -34.42 7.57 22.69
N GLU A 5 -33.24 7.37 22.11
CA GLU A 5 -32.34 8.41 21.59
C GLU A 5 -33.03 9.06 20.37
N ASN A 6 -34.03 9.91 20.63
CA ASN A 6 -35.00 10.33 19.62
C ASN A 6 -34.48 11.40 18.64
N ASN A 7 -33.22 11.83 18.73
CA ASN A 7 -32.66 12.79 17.77
C ASN A 7 -31.14 12.65 17.59
N ILE A 8 -30.72 11.59 16.88
CA ILE A 8 -29.33 11.41 16.47
C ILE A 8 -29.11 12.15 15.13
N GLU A 9 -28.14 13.06 15.08
CA GLU A 9 -27.72 13.73 13.85
C GLU A 9 -26.26 13.38 13.53
N GLY A 10 -25.97 13.07 12.26
CA GLY A 10 -24.63 12.72 11.77
C GLY A 10 -24.44 11.23 11.45
N PRO A 11 -23.23 10.79 11.05
CA PRO A 11 -22.00 11.58 10.95
C PRO A 11 -22.04 12.63 9.84
N ARG A 12 -21.68 13.87 10.16
CA ARG A 12 -21.54 14.97 9.19
C ARG A 12 -20.44 15.95 9.60
N GLY A 13 -20.14 16.94 8.75
CA GLY A 13 -19.18 17.99 9.09
C GLY A 13 -19.76 18.91 10.18
N THR A 14 -18.90 19.38 11.07
CA THR A 14 -19.24 20.42 12.07
C THR A 14 -19.64 21.70 11.34
N LYS A 15 -20.76 22.31 11.74
CA LYS A 15 -21.13 23.66 11.29
C LYS A 15 -20.32 24.69 12.07
N MET A 16 -20.13 25.90 11.52
CA MET A 16 -19.36 26.95 12.19
C MET A 16 -19.86 27.27 13.61
N GLU A 17 -21.18 27.34 13.80
CA GLU A 17 -21.83 27.57 15.09
C GLU A 17 -21.64 26.44 16.12
N GLU A 18 -21.26 25.25 15.67
CA GLU A 18 -21.05 24.06 16.51
C GLU A 18 -19.56 23.84 16.85
N TYR A 19 -18.66 24.66 16.30
CA TYR A 19 -17.22 24.51 16.46
C TYR A 19 -16.79 24.51 17.92
N GLU A 20 -17.24 25.51 18.69
CA GLU A 20 -16.87 25.66 20.11
C GLU A 20 -17.34 24.46 20.93
N LYS A 21 -18.56 23.97 20.70
CA LYS A 21 -19.07 22.74 21.36
C LYS A 21 -18.25 21.50 20.99
N THR A 22 -17.88 21.38 19.71
CA THR A 22 -17.07 20.27 19.20
C THR A 22 -15.66 20.28 19.82
N LEU A 23 -15.05 21.46 19.89
CA LEU A 23 -13.75 21.67 20.53
C LEU A 23 -13.83 21.36 22.04
N ALA A 24 -14.89 21.80 22.72
CA ALA A 24 -15.12 21.52 24.14
C ALA A 24 -15.24 20.01 24.41
N LEU A 25 -15.95 19.26 23.56
CA LEU A 25 -15.98 17.78 23.64
C LEU A 25 -14.57 17.19 23.51
N ALA A 26 -13.77 17.64 22.55
CA ALA A 26 -12.43 17.11 22.38
C ALA A 26 -11.51 17.46 23.56
N GLN A 27 -11.56 18.71 24.05
CA GLN A 27 -10.76 19.19 25.17
C GLN A 27 -11.07 18.42 26.46
N SER A 28 -12.34 18.10 26.72
CA SER A 28 -12.74 17.31 27.90
C SER A 28 -12.18 15.89 27.88
N ILE A 29 -11.84 15.34 26.70
CA ILE A 29 -11.35 13.96 26.54
C ILE A 29 -9.82 13.88 26.51
N PHE A 30 -9.14 14.82 25.87
CA PHE A 30 -7.69 14.73 25.67
C PHE A 30 -6.86 15.37 26.80
N THR A 31 -7.49 16.06 27.76
CA THR A 31 -6.85 16.68 28.95
C THR A 31 -5.57 17.44 28.63
N ARG A 32 -5.52 18.10 27.46
CA ARG A 32 -4.41 18.97 27.04
C ARG A 32 -4.77 20.42 27.33
N ALA A 33 -3.76 21.24 27.61
CA ALA A 33 -3.96 22.63 28.02
C ALA A 33 -4.76 23.45 26.99
N ASP A 34 -4.53 23.24 25.68
CA ASP A 34 -5.32 23.86 24.61
C ASP A 34 -5.13 23.13 23.27
N LEU A 35 -6.14 22.37 22.84
CA LEU A 35 -6.12 21.66 21.56
C LEU A 35 -6.09 22.59 20.35
N ALA A 36 -6.79 23.74 20.39
CA ALA A 36 -6.81 24.68 19.28
C ALA A 36 -5.45 25.33 19.08
N ARG A 37 -4.74 25.63 20.17
CA ARG A 37 -3.37 26.12 20.12
C ARG A 37 -2.37 25.06 19.68
N GLU A 38 -2.44 23.85 20.23
CA GLU A 38 -1.49 22.77 19.89
C GLU A 38 -1.68 22.26 18.46
N TYR A 39 -2.92 22.15 18.01
CA TYR A 39 -3.31 21.51 16.75
C TYR A 39 -4.12 22.45 15.85
N SER A 40 -3.77 23.73 15.80
CA SER A 40 -4.54 24.75 15.05
C SER A 40 -4.75 24.48 13.56
N LEU A 41 -3.98 23.57 12.95
CA LEU A 41 -4.18 23.21 11.56
C LEU A 41 -5.36 22.24 11.37
N GLU A 42 -5.77 21.57 12.44
CA GLU A 42 -6.93 20.68 12.52
C GLU A 42 -8.09 21.37 13.24
N TRP A 43 -7.81 22.02 14.38
CA TRP A 43 -8.77 22.75 15.19
C TRP A 43 -8.73 24.24 14.85
N ASN A 44 -9.45 24.60 13.80
CA ASN A 44 -9.75 25.97 13.41
C ASN A 44 -11.07 26.03 12.66
N GLN A 45 -11.66 27.22 12.58
CA GLN A 45 -12.96 27.43 11.95
C GLN A 45 -12.97 27.13 10.43
N GLN A 46 -11.83 27.23 9.75
CA GLN A 46 -11.72 26.92 8.32
C GLN A 46 -11.74 25.40 8.06
N ASN A 47 -11.52 24.57 9.08
CA ASN A 47 -11.48 23.11 8.97
C ASN A 47 -12.75 22.42 9.48
N CYS A 48 -13.80 23.17 9.87
CA CYS A 48 -15.03 22.64 10.46
C CYS A 48 -15.68 21.51 9.66
N GLU A 49 -15.77 21.61 8.33
CA GLU A 49 -16.37 20.56 7.49
C GLU A 49 -15.63 19.21 7.56
N ASN A 50 -14.34 19.24 7.91
CA ASN A 50 -13.48 18.07 8.08
C ASN A 50 -13.44 17.57 9.53
N LEU A 51 -14.12 18.24 10.46
CA LEU A 51 -14.42 17.74 11.79
C LEU A 51 -15.75 16.99 11.71
N ARG A 52 -15.69 15.66 11.78
CA ARG A 52 -16.85 14.78 11.61
C ARG A 52 -17.49 14.51 12.95
N ILE A 53 -18.73 14.95 13.11
CA ILE A 53 -19.45 14.90 14.38
C ILE A 53 -20.72 14.08 14.30
N ILE A 54 -21.10 13.53 15.46
CA ILE A 54 -22.44 13.03 15.74
C ILE A 54 -22.96 13.78 16.97
N LEU A 55 -24.21 14.19 16.88
CA LEU A 55 -24.95 14.90 17.92
C LEU A 55 -26.07 14.02 18.45
N ILE A 56 -26.36 14.14 19.74
CA ILE A 56 -27.61 13.67 20.35
C ILE A 56 -28.21 14.86 21.09
N ASP A 57 -29.47 15.18 20.80
CA ASP A 57 -30.17 16.32 21.40
C ASP A 57 -29.37 17.64 21.25
N ASN A 58 -28.77 17.86 20.06
CA ASN A 58 -27.90 19.01 19.71
C ASN A 58 -26.58 19.12 20.50
N GLU A 59 -26.17 18.08 21.21
CA GLU A 59 -24.90 18.02 21.92
C GLU A 59 -23.90 17.07 21.23
N PRO A 60 -22.66 17.50 20.95
CA PRO A 60 -21.64 16.64 20.34
C PRO A 60 -21.29 15.48 21.26
N ILE A 61 -21.47 14.25 20.76
CA ILE A 61 -21.12 13.04 21.50
C ILE A 61 -19.93 12.30 20.89
N ALA A 62 -19.58 12.53 19.63
CA ALA A 62 -18.42 11.94 18.99
C ALA A 62 -17.83 12.89 17.95
N ASN A 63 -16.51 12.86 17.80
CA ASN A 63 -15.78 13.66 16.81
C ASN A 63 -14.63 12.85 16.18
N VAL A 64 -14.38 13.08 14.90
CA VAL A 64 -13.14 12.70 14.19
C VAL A 64 -12.69 13.84 13.30
N GLY A 65 -11.50 14.39 13.51
CA GLY A 65 -10.91 15.37 12.62
C GLY A 65 -10.09 14.72 11.52
N PHE A 66 -10.12 15.30 10.32
CA PHE A 66 -9.16 14.94 9.29
C PHE A 66 -8.59 16.15 8.55
N SER A 67 -7.41 15.98 7.95
CA SER A 67 -6.82 16.98 7.09
C SER A 67 -5.98 16.34 5.98
N GLN A 68 -5.98 16.98 4.82
CA GLN A 68 -5.09 16.60 3.72
C GLN A 68 -3.75 17.31 3.86
N ARG A 69 -2.66 16.56 3.75
CA ARG A 69 -1.29 17.10 3.75
C ARG A 69 -0.47 16.41 2.68
N GLU A 70 0.57 17.09 2.23
CA GLU A 70 1.59 16.48 1.40
C GLU A 70 2.87 16.32 2.19
N ALA A 71 3.59 15.25 1.91
CA ALA A 71 4.88 14.97 2.49
C ALA A 71 5.86 14.54 1.41
N PHE A 72 7.13 14.90 1.59
CA PHE A 72 8.22 14.22 0.93
C PHE A 72 8.69 13.06 1.80
N ILE A 73 8.75 11.86 1.21
CA ILE A 73 9.30 10.66 1.83
C ILE A 73 10.35 10.10 0.86
N LEU A 74 11.63 10.21 1.25
CA LEU A 74 12.77 9.69 0.47
C LEU A 74 12.73 10.14 -1.00
N GLY A 75 12.47 11.43 -1.23
CA GLY A 75 12.41 12.03 -2.57
C GLY A 75 11.04 11.95 -3.25
N ASN A 76 10.08 11.21 -2.71
CA ASN A 76 8.76 11.04 -3.30
C ASN A 76 7.73 11.95 -2.64
N ARG A 77 6.94 12.67 -3.44
CA ARG A 77 5.81 13.46 -2.96
C ARG A 77 4.61 12.54 -2.76
N VAL A 78 4.04 12.55 -1.55
CA VAL A 78 2.93 11.69 -1.15
C VAL A 78 1.84 12.55 -0.51
N THR A 79 0.61 12.37 -0.97
CA THR A 79 -0.57 12.99 -0.36
C THR A 79 -1.15 12.08 0.72
N LEU A 80 -1.35 12.64 1.91
CA LEU A 80 -1.75 11.95 3.14
C LEU A 80 -3.07 12.52 3.66
N GLY A 81 -3.94 11.63 4.14
CA GLY A 81 -5.13 11.98 4.92
C GLY A 81 -4.86 11.76 6.40
N LEU A 82 -4.45 12.82 7.09
CA LEU A 82 -4.16 12.73 8.52
C LEU A 82 -5.48 12.64 9.28
N ILE A 83 -5.62 11.64 10.16
CA ILE A 83 -6.73 11.52 11.12
C ILE A 83 -6.24 11.93 12.51
N GLY A 84 -7.03 12.79 13.16
CA GLY A 84 -6.81 13.29 14.51
C GLY A 84 -8.13 13.46 15.26
N GLY A 85 -8.02 13.96 16.50
CA GLY A 85 -9.19 14.39 17.28
C GLY A 85 -10.26 13.34 17.55
N VAL A 86 -9.96 12.04 17.40
CA VAL A 86 -10.94 10.96 17.55
C VAL A 86 -11.39 10.88 19.01
N CYS A 87 -12.63 11.25 19.30
CA CYS A 87 -13.16 11.17 20.66
C CYS A 87 -14.65 10.75 20.68
N CYS A 88 -15.08 10.27 21.84
CA CYS A 88 -16.45 9.93 22.14
C CYS A 88 -16.71 10.26 23.61
N HIS A 89 -17.81 10.95 23.88
CA HIS A 89 -18.30 11.26 25.21
C HIS A 89 -18.42 9.96 26.03
N PRO A 90 -17.98 9.93 27.31
CA PRO A 90 -17.89 8.72 28.11
C PRO A 90 -19.17 7.86 28.12
N ASP A 91 -20.33 8.50 28.28
CA ASP A 91 -21.63 7.82 28.39
C ASP A 91 -22.08 7.12 27.09
N TYR A 92 -21.50 7.51 25.95
CA TYR A 92 -21.84 7.01 24.62
C TYR A 92 -20.76 6.11 24.03
N ARG A 93 -19.73 5.75 24.81
CA ARG A 93 -18.68 4.82 24.38
C ARG A 93 -19.26 3.44 24.07
N ASN A 94 -18.59 2.72 23.19
CA ASN A 94 -18.96 1.37 22.73
C ASN A 94 -20.32 1.26 22.00
N ARG A 95 -20.96 2.38 21.65
CA ARG A 95 -22.20 2.40 20.83
C ARG A 95 -21.95 2.60 19.32
N GLY A 96 -20.69 2.67 18.90
CA GLY A 96 -20.31 2.76 17.48
C GLY A 96 -20.12 4.19 16.92
N PHE A 97 -20.52 5.24 17.65
CA PHE A 97 -20.50 6.63 17.14
C PHE A 97 -19.14 7.13 16.64
N ALA A 98 -18.05 6.99 17.41
CA ALA A 98 -16.72 7.36 16.93
C ALA A 98 -16.25 6.52 15.72
N GLY A 99 -16.72 5.27 15.63
CA GLY A 99 -16.47 4.42 14.46
C GLY A 99 -17.20 4.92 13.23
N ALA A 100 -18.44 5.39 13.37
CA ALA A 100 -19.22 5.99 12.30
C ALA A 100 -18.59 7.30 11.80
N CYS A 101 -18.16 8.20 12.70
CA CYS A 101 -17.40 9.41 12.31
C CYS A 101 -16.10 9.05 11.58
N LEU A 102 -15.38 8.01 12.02
CA LEU A 102 -14.15 7.56 11.36
C LEU A 102 -14.42 6.97 9.97
N GLN A 103 -15.48 6.19 9.80
CA GLN A 103 -15.89 5.65 8.49
C GLN A 103 -16.24 6.76 7.51
N ASP A 104 -17.00 7.75 7.97
CA ASP A 104 -17.36 8.90 7.14
C ASP A 104 -16.12 9.74 6.79
N ALA A 105 -15.20 10.01 7.74
CA ALA A 105 -13.92 10.66 7.44
C ALA A 105 -13.10 9.88 6.39
N ILE A 106 -13.02 8.55 6.49
CA ILE A 106 -12.39 7.70 5.48
C ILE A 106 -13.08 7.87 4.13
N ALA A 107 -14.41 7.87 4.08
CA ALA A 107 -15.17 8.04 2.83
C ALA A 107 -14.92 9.42 2.19
N GLN A 108 -14.80 10.48 2.99
CA GLN A 108 -14.42 11.82 2.48
C GLN A 108 -13.00 11.82 1.90
N LEU A 109 -12.03 11.26 2.62
CA LEU A 109 -10.64 11.16 2.16
C LEU A 109 -10.53 10.34 0.87
N THR A 110 -11.21 9.19 0.79
CA THR A 110 -11.24 8.35 -0.41
C THR A 110 -11.84 9.11 -1.61
N ARG A 111 -12.92 9.88 -1.41
CA ARG A 111 -13.50 10.75 -2.44
C ARG A 111 -12.55 11.84 -2.94
N ARG A 112 -11.64 12.32 -2.09
CA ARG A 112 -10.59 13.29 -2.44
C ARG A 112 -9.36 12.63 -3.07
N GLY A 113 -9.44 11.37 -3.49
CA GLY A 113 -8.32 10.65 -4.09
C GLY A 113 -7.17 10.34 -3.11
N ILE A 114 -7.41 10.42 -1.80
CA ILE A 114 -6.39 10.09 -0.82
C ILE A 114 -6.24 8.59 -0.71
N THR A 115 -4.99 8.15 -0.75
CA THR A 115 -4.64 6.72 -0.74
C THR A 115 -4.10 6.27 0.61
N LEU A 116 -3.34 7.12 1.31
CA LEU A 116 -2.69 6.79 2.57
C LEU A 116 -3.24 7.64 3.72
N MET A 117 -3.61 6.98 4.80
CA MET A 117 -4.24 7.59 5.97
C MET A 117 -3.45 7.23 7.25
N PRO A 118 -2.44 8.03 7.62
CA PRO A 118 -1.84 7.91 8.95
C PRO A 118 -2.79 8.47 10.02
N VAL A 119 -2.80 7.81 11.17
CA VAL A 119 -3.66 8.12 12.31
C VAL A 119 -2.79 8.23 13.55
N SER A 120 -2.98 9.30 14.32
CA SER A 120 -2.29 9.45 15.60
C SER A 120 -2.84 8.45 16.64
N GLY A 121 -1.96 7.60 17.17
CA GLY A 121 -2.26 6.61 18.20
C GLY A 121 -2.61 5.20 17.70
N ARG A 122 -2.85 4.29 18.66
CA ARG A 122 -3.05 2.84 18.44
C ARG A 122 -4.29 2.31 19.17
N ARG A 123 -5.43 2.96 18.99
CA ARG A 123 -6.68 2.52 19.62
C ARG A 123 -7.22 1.28 18.94
N THR A 124 -7.88 0.39 19.69
CA THR A 124 -8.58 -0.81 19.15
C THR A 124 -9.52 -0.45 18.01
N LEU A 125 -10.14 0.74 18.07
CA LEU A 125 -10.94 1.30 16.98
C LEU A 125 -10.19 1.28 15.64
N TYR A 126 -8.95 1.77 15.58
CA TYR A 126 -8.20 1.89 14.33
C TYR A 126 -7.88 0.52 13.72
N PHE A 127 -7.55 -0.47 14.55
CA PHE A 127 -7.33 -1.84 14.11
C PHE A 127 -8.62 -2.51 13.59
N ARG A 128 -9.78 -2.25 14.22
CA ARG A 128 -11.09 -2.68 13.69
C ARG A 128 -11.43 -2.03 12.35
N HIS A 129 -10.90 -0.83 12.10
CA HIS A 129 -10.94 -0.17 10.80
C HIS A 129 -9.68 -0.45 9.96
N HIS A 130 -9.06 -1.62 10.11
CA HIS A 130 -7.97 -2.11 9.25
C HIS A 130 -6.72 -1.22 9.16
N CYS A 131 -6.45 -0.41 10.18
CA CYS A 131 -5.16 0.27 10.29
C CYS A 131 -4.10 -0.70 10.83
N ALA A 132 -2.88 -0.59 10.32
CA ALA A 132 -1.70 -1.30 10.80
C ALA A 132 -0.82 -0.34 11.63
N CYS A 133 0.11 -0.89 12.41
CA CYS A 133 1.10 -0.05 13.10
C CYS A 133 2.02 0.62 12.07
N ALA A 134 2.24 1.93 12.19
CA ALA A 134 3.03 2.68 11.22
C ALA A 134 4.55 2.42 11.30
N GLY A 135 5.03 1.79 12.38
CA GLY A 135 6.42 1.35 12.49
C GLY A 135 6.94 1.39 13.92
N VAL A 136 8.22 1.73 14.05
CA VAL A 136 8.93 1.85 15.32
C VAL A 136 9.58 3.23 15.36
N GLN A 137 9.47 3.90 16.51
CA GLN A 137 10.21 5.13 16.77
C GLN A 137 11.46 4.80 17.58
N TYR A 138 12.50 5.59 17.38
CA TYR A 138 13.72 5.49 18.16
C TYR A 138 13.90 6.75 19.00
N GLN A 139 14.70 6.65 20.05
CA GLN A 139 15.09 7.77 20.89
C GLN A 139 16.56 7.66 21.29
N ALA A 140 17.12 8.74 21.78
CA ALA A 140 18.42 8.75 22.43
C ALA A 140 18.36 9.61 23.68
N VAL A 141 18.92 9.11 24.78
CA VAL A 141 19.05 9.83 26.05
C VAL A 141 20.51 10.21 26.22
N ILE A 142 20.77 11.50 26.39
CA ILE A 142 22.12 12.05 26.52
C ILE A 142 22.20 12.73 27.88
N SER A 143 22.95 12.14 28.79
CA SER A 143 23.29 12.77 30.08
C SER A 143 24.41 13.79 29.89
N LYS A 144 24.42 14.82 30.74
CA LYS A 144 25.38 15.94 30.69
C LYS A 144 26.85 15.50 30.66
N ASP A 145 27.21 14.41 31.33
CA ASP A 145 28.56 13.82 31.36
C ASP A 145 29.01 13.23 30.02
N LYS A 146 28.07 12.90 29.14
CA LYS A 146 28.35 12.39 27.78
C LYS A 146 28.41 13.49 26.72
N LEU A 147 28.11 14.73 27.09
CA LEU A 147 28.17 15.83 26.15
C LEU A 147 29.62 16.11 25.74
N PRO A 148 29.88 16.54 24.49
CA PRO A 148 31.20 17.04 24.09
C PRO A 148 31.72 18.12 25.04
N VAL A 149 33.02 18.12 25.30
CA VAL A 149 33.67 18.99 26.30
C VAL A 149 33.53 20.48 25.96
N SER A 150 33.51 20.83 24.66
CA SER A 150 33.35 22.21 24.21
C SER A 150 32.58 22.28 22.88
N MET A 151 31.98 23.44 22.63
CA MET A 151 31.36 23.73 21.34
C MET A 151 32.44 23.91 20.27
N LEU A 152 32.15 23.54 19.03
CA LEU A 152 32.99 23.83 17.87
C LEU A 152 33.11 25.35 17.67
N ASP A 153 34.32 25.82 17.36
CA ASP A 153 34.58 27.23 17.07
C ASP A 153 33.70 27.75 15.93
N GLY A 154 33.15 28.96 16.11
CA GLY A 154 32.26 29.59 15.14
C GLY A 154 30.83 29.04 15.13
N VAL A 155 30.49 28.06 15.94
CA VAL A 155 29.10 27.64 16.16
C VAL A 155 28.47 28.55 17.23
N SER A 156 27.19 28.90 17.08
CA SER A 156 26.42 29.58 18.12
C SER A 156 24.95 29.15 18.09
N ILE A 157 24.22 29.44 19.17
CA ILE A 157 22.80 29.10 19.29
C ILE A 157 22.01 30.35 19.64
N ARG A 158 20.95 30.63 18.88
CA ARG A 158 20.04 31.73 19.13
C ARG A 158 18.60 31.23 19.09
N ARG A 159 17.73 31.87 19.86
CA ARG A 159 16.28 31.64 19.72
C ARG A 159 15.82 32.08 18.34
N TYR A 160 14.85 31.36 17.80
CA TYR A 160 14.22 31.70 16.52
C TYR A 160 13.72 33.16 16.51
N SER A 161 14.03 33.86 15.43
CA SER A 161 13.39 35.13 15.05
C SER A 161 12.80 35.01 13.64
N ARG A 162 11.79 35.83 13.33
CA ARG A 162 11.07 35.76 12.06
C ARG A 162 11.94 36.11 10.84
N GLU A 163 13.03 36.83 11.05
CA GLU A 163 14.07 37.13 10.05
C GLU A 163 14.76 35.85 9.55
N MET A 164 14.90 34.83 10.40
CA MET A 164 15.53 33.55 10.05
C MET A 164 14.62 32.59 9.29
N LEU A 165 13.31 32.89 9.21
CA LEU A 165 12.27 31.98 8.71
C LEU A 165 12.58 31.40 7.34
N THR A 166 13.02 32.25 6.40
CA THR A 166 13.30 31.82 5.02
C THR A 166 14.52 30.90 4.94
N ALA A 167 15.56 31.15 5.75
CA ALA A 167 16.72 30.26 5.81
C ALA A 167 16.33 28.89 6.41
N LEU A 168 15.55 28.90 7.49
CA LEU A 168 15.13 27.67 8.17
C LEU A 168 14.18 26.83 7.31
N LEU A 169 13.27 27.47 6.56
CA LEU A 169 12.42 26.75 5.61
C LEU A 169 13.24 26.03 4.54
N ARG A 170 14.32 26.65 4.04
CA ARG A 170 15.23 26.00 3.07
C ARG A 170 15.97 24.80 3.67
N ILE A 171 16.39 24.89 4.93
CA ILE A 171 17.03 23.76 5.63
C ILE A 171 16.02 22.62 5.81
N TYR A 172 14.82 22.93 6.30
CA TYR A 172 13.72 21.99 6.46
C TYR A 172 13.35 21.28 5.15
N GLN A 173 13.32 22.02 4.04
CA GLN A 173 13.01 21.46 2.72
C GLN A 173 14.09 20.52 2.18
N ARG A 174 15.27 20.42 2.81
CA ARG A 174 16.33 19.47 2.44
C ARG A 174 16.27 18.15 3.22
N GLU A 175 15.46 18.06 4.27
CA GLU A 175 15.32 16.82 5.05
C GLU A 175 14.77 15.69 4.16
N PRO A 176 15.16 14.42 4.32
CA PRO A 176 14.67 13.34 3.46
C PRO A 176 13.19 13.02 3.68
N ILE A 177 12.68 13.25 4.90
CA ILE A 177 11.30 13.00 5.30
C ILE A 177 10.73 14.27 5.93
N ARG A 178 9.77 14.92 5.28
CA ARG A 178 9.14 16.14 5.80
C ARG A 178 7.76 16.39 5.21
N TYR A 179 6.93 17.18 5.89
CA TYR A 179 5.70 17.71 5.30
C TYR A 179 6.04 18.86 4.35
N ILE A 180 5.27 19.01 3.27
CA ILE A 180 5.32 20.20 2.43
C ILE A 180 4.48 21.29 3.11
N ARG A 181 5.06 22.47 3.30
CA ARG A 181 4.45 23.56 4.05
C ARG A 181 4.64 24.89 3.33
N SER A 182 3.61 25.73 3.36
CA SER A 182 3.74 27.13 2.97
C SER A 182 4.60 27.88 4.00
N LYS A 183 5.07 29.07 3.63
CA LYS A 183 5.88 29.92 4.52
C LYS A 183 5.08 30.32 5.77
N GLU A 184 3.79 30.57 5.63
CA GLU A 184 2.87 31.00 6.68
C GLU A 184 2.63 29.86 7.68
N VAL A 185 2.33 28.65 7.18
CA VAL A 185 2.17 27.46 8.02
C VAL A 185 3.47 27.14 8.75
N PHE A 186 4.61 27.25 8.07
CA PHE A 186 5.91 27.05 8.69
C PHE A 186 6.19 28.10 9.78
N ALA A 187 5.86 29.38 9.57
CA ALA A 187 6.01 30.43 10.57
C ALA A 187 5.21 30.12 11.86
N ILE A 188 3.94 29.75 11.71
CA ILE A 188 3.06 29.37 12.83
C ILE A 188 3.69 28.23 13.64
N LEU A 189 4.29 27.25 12.96
CA LEU A 189 4.97 26.15 13.63
C LEU A 189 6.25 26.58 14.32
N MET A 190 7.07 27.43 13.71
CA MET A 190 8.35 27.89 14.30
C MET A 190 8.14 28.75 15.55
N GLU A 191 7.06 29.53 15.56
CA GLU A 191 6.63 30.35 16.70
C GLU A 191 6.02 29.52 17.84
N ARG A 192 5.77 28.22 17.62
CA ARG A 192 5.25 27.30 18.65
C ARG A 192 6.34 26.46 19.30
N GLY A 193 6.36 26.50 20.63
CA GLY A 193 7.38 25.84 21.43
C GLY A 193 8.67 26.63 21.44
N ALA A 194 9.71 26.07 22.08
CA ALA A 194 11.03 26.67 22.04
C ALA A 194 11.76 26.15 20.78
N THR A 195 12.15 27.08 19.91
CA THR A 195 12.93 26.76 18.72
C THR A 195 14.32 27.39 18.84
N GLU A 196 15.33 26.54 18.89
CA GLU A 196 16.73 26.92 19.01
C GLU A 196 17.40 26.74 17.65
N VAL A 197 17.95 27.82 17.13
CA VAL A 197 18.60 27.89 15.82
C VAL A 197 20.11 27.81 16.02
N ILE A 198 20.74 26.89 15.33
CA ILE A 198 22.19 26.68 15.34
C ILE A 198 22.77 27.41 14.14
N LEU A 199 23.74 28.28 14.40
CA LEU A 199 24.42 29.10 13.41
C LEU A 199 25.88 28.70 13.29
N VAL A 200 26.45 28.86 12.09
CA VAL A 200 27.89 28.86 11.85
C VAL A 200 28.25 30.26 11.34
N GLY A 201 29.02 31.01 12.14
CA GLY A 201 29.03 32.47 12.07
C GLY A 201 27.62 33.01 12.30
N ASP A 202 27.12 33.85 11.38
CA ASP A 202 25.74 34.38 11.41
C ASP A 202 24.75 33.62 10.51
N ARG A 203 25.16 32.48 9.92
CA ARG A 203 24.30 31.72 9.00
C ARG A 203 23.56 30.62 9.75
N PRO A 204 22.21 30.59 9.73
CA PRO A 204 21.45 29.45 10.22
C PRO A 204 21.78 28.20 9.40
N VAL A 205 22.09 27.09 10.08
CA VAL A 205 22.43 25.81 9.43
C VAL A 205 21.62 24.63 9.95
N ALA A 206 21.08 24.73 11.17
CA ALA A 206 20.21 23.72 11.77
C ALA A 206 19.24 24.38 12.78
N TYR A 207 18.20 23.67 13.17
CA TYR A 207 17.41 24.01 14.34
C TYR A 207 16.92 22.77 15.07
N VAL A 208 16.61 22.95 16.35
CA VAL A 208 15.93 21.97 17.19
C VAL A 208 14.70 22.58 17.83
N LYS A 209 13.65 21.78 18.01
CA LYS A 209 12.44 22.18 18.72
C LYS A 209 12.25 21.38 20.00
N SER A 210 11.81 22.06 21.06
CA SER A 210 11.54 21.46 22.37
C SER A 210 10.23 21.99 22.99
N ARG A 211 9.66 21.21 23.93
CA ARG A 211 8.39 21.56 24.62
C ARG A 211 8.61 22.34 25.92
N GLY A 212 9.86 22.66 26.26
CA GLY A 212 10.26 23.22 27.54
C GLY A 212 11.05 22.21 28.37
N ILE A 213 11.55 22.68 29.52
CA ILE A 213 12.32 21.85 30.45
C ILE A 213 11.33 21.21 31.43
N GLU A 214 11.42 19.90 31.53
CA GLU A 214 10.67 19.09 32.49
C GLU A 214 11.60 18.68 33.63
N GLN A 215 11.05 18.43 34.81
CA GLN A 215 11.80 17.90 35.94
C GLN A 215 11.39 16.44 36.16
N SER A 216 12.37 15.53 36.17
CA SER A 216 12.12 14.12 36.48
C SER A 216 12.03 13.87 37.99
N ASP A 217 11.55 12.67 38.35
CA ASP A 217 11.43 12.20 39.74
C ASP A 217 12.76 12.22 40.50
N ASP A 218 13.88 12.03 39.80
CA ASP A 218 15.24 12.12 40.37
C ASP A 218 15.77 13.57 40.48
N GLY A 219 14.93 14.56 40.17
CA GLY A 219 15.27 15.99 40.20
C GLY A 219 16.00 16.52 38.96
N SER A 220 16.40 15.65 38.01
CA SER A 220 17.10 16.08 36.80
C SER A 220 16.24 16.98 35.92
N ARG A 221 16.87 17.99 35.31
CA ARG A 221 16.24 18.87 34.32
C ARG A 221 16.39 18.27 32.94
N ILE A 222 15.27 17.89 32.33
CA ILE A 222 15.20 17.20 31.05
C ILE A 222 14.74 18.15 29.95
N LEU A 223 15.48 18.20 28.84
CA LEU A 223 15.02 18.87 27.63
C LEU A 223 14.73 17.87 26.52
N SER A 224 13.44 17.69 26.22
CA SER A 224 12.96 16.81 25.17
C SER A 224 12.93 17.53 23.82
N LEU A 225 13.79 17.12 22.89
CA LEU A 225 13.85 17.63 21.53
C LEU A 225 12.98 16.77 20.62
N TYR A 226 11.97 17.36 19.97
CA TYR A 226 10.96 16.66 19.17
C TYR A 226 11.06 16.85 17.64
N GLU A 227 11.88 17.80 17.19
CA GLU A 227 12.16 18.05 15.77
C GLU A 227 13.62 18.45 15.65
N LEU A 228 14.37 17.72 14.82
CA LEU A 228 15.80 17.91 14.57
C LEU A 228 15.95 18.17 13.06
N THR A 229 16.49 19.32 12.67
CA THR A 229 16.57 19.70 11.25
C THR A 229 17.93 20.31 10.94
N GLY A 230 18.58 19.84 9.87
CA GLY A 230 19.95 20.22 9.49
C GLY A 230 21.02 19.17 9.88
N PRO A 231 22.32 19.50 9.76
CA PRO A 231 23.41 18.53 9.97
C PRO A 231 23.43 17.95 11.39
N ARG A 232 23.31 16.62 11.49
CA ARG A 232 23.16 15.91 12.78
C ARG A 232 24.36 16.07 13.72
N GLY A 233 25.58 16.10 13.17
CA GLY A 233 26.79 16.37 13.94
C GLY A 233 26.78 17.74 14.61
N LEU A 234 26.33 18.79 13.90
CA LEU A 234 26.23 20.14 14.48
C LEU A 234 25.14 20.22 15.54
N ILE A 235 24.03 19.50 15.36
CA ILE A 235 22.98 19.41 16.38
C ILE A 235 23.55 18.83 17.67
N VAL A 236 24.21 17.67 17.61
CA VAL A 236 24.82 17.03 18.79
C VAL A 236 25.92 17.92 19.41
N ALA A 237 26.77 18.53 18.58
CA ALA A 237 27.84 19.43 19.04
C ALA A 237 27.32 20.74 19.68
N SER A 238 26.06 21.11 19.44
CA SER A 238 25.46 22.32 20.02
C SER A 238 24.84 22.09 21.41
N LEU A 239 24.55 20.84 21.77
CA LEU A 239 23.90 20.50 23.05
C LEU A 239 24.64 20.98 24.31
N PRO A 240 25.99 20.96 24.40
CA PRO A 240 26.70 21.48 25.58
C PRO A 240 26.34 22.93 25.92
N ALA A 241 26.16 23.77 24.90
CA ALA A 241 25.84 25.18 25.11
C ALA A 241 24.39 25.39 25.54
N LEU A 242 23.45 24.60 25.02
CA LEU A 242 22.08 24.57 25.55
C LEU A 242 22.06 24.09 27.00
N ALA A 243 22.86 23.07 27.32
CA ALA A 243 22.97 22.53 28.67
C ALA A 243 23.47 23.58 29.67
N ALA A 244 24.51 24.33 29.28
CA ALA A 244 25.07 25.39 30.09
C ALA A 244 24.12 26.59 30.24
N ARG A 245 23.49 27.03 29.14
CA ARG A 245 22.59 28.20 29.13
C ARG A 245 21.32 27.97 29.95
N ASP A 246 20.69 26.80 29.79
CA ASP A 246 19.36 26.54 30.32
C ASP A 246 19.36 25.62 31.56
N ASN A 247 20.56 25.26 32.03
CA ASN A 247 20.80 24.31 33.12
C ASN A 247 20.08 22.97 32.89
N VAL A 248 20.44 22.27 31.81
CA VAL A 248 19.85 20.97 31.43
C VAL A 248 20.82 19.85 31.81
N ASP A 249 20.29 18.82 32.46
CA ASP A 249 21.05 17.65 32.91
C ASP A 249 20.96 16.49 31.92
N LYS A 250 19.82 16.37 31.22
CA LYS A 250 19.56 15.30 30.26
C LYS A 250 18.82 15.81 29.03
N PHE A 251 19.22 15.33 27.85
CA PHE A 251 18.47 15.54 26.61
C PHE A 251 17.80 14.24 26.19
N ILE A 252 16.55 14.34 25.73
CA ILE A 252 15.85 13.24 25.06
C ILE A 252 15.62 13.65 23.61
N LEU A 253 16.28 12.97 22.68
CA LEU A 253 16.10 13.17 21.24
C LEU A 253 15.06 12.16 20.74
N HIS A 254 13.92 12.63 20.25
CA HIS A 254 12.83 11.80 19.75
C HIS A 254 11.95 12.60 18.77
N PRO A 255 11.12 11.98 17.93
CA PRO A 255 11.37 10.66 17.39
C PRO A 255 12.61 10.69 16.49
N LEU A 256 13.48 9.69 16.64
CA LEU A 256 14.55 9.41 15.68
C LEU A 256 14.07 8.37 14.67
N TYR A 257 14.41 8.58 13.40
CA TYR A 257 14.09 7.66 12.32
C TYR A 257 15.13 6.54 12.27
N GLY A 258 14.68 5.30 12.02
CA GLY A 258 15.59 4.15 11.90
C GLY A 258 16.66 4.35 10.84
N THR A 259 16.33 5.08 9.77
CA THR A 259 17.15 5.38 8.60
C THR A 259 18.05 6.60 8.74
N ASP A 260 18.02 7.33 9.86
CA ASP A 260 18.91 8.48 10.07
C ASP A 260 20.28 7.98 10.54
N GLU A 261 21.15 7.60 9.59
CA GLU A 261 22.49 7.11 9.91
C GLU A 261 23.40 8.21 10.49
N ALA A 262 23.21 9.45 10.02
CA ALA A 262 24.01 10.58 10.45
C ALA A 262 23.84 10.86 11.95
N ILE A 263 22.62 10.79 12.49
CA ILE A 263 22.40 10.96 13.94
C ILE A 263 22.97 9.78 14.73
N ARG A 264 22.89 8.54 14.21
CA ARG A 264 23.48 7.35 14.87
C ARG A 264 24.99 7.46 14.99
N ILE A 265 25.67 7.90 13.94
CA ILE A 265 27.12 8.12 13.94
C ILE A 265 27.48 9.24 14.94
N ALA A 266 26.77 10.38 14.88
CA ALA A 266 27.04 11.51 15.77
C ALA A 266 26.88 11.15 17.25
N LEU A 267 25.84 10.39 17.60
CA LEU A 267 25.61 9.91 18.97
C LEU A 267 26.59 8.80 19.38
N GLY A 268 26.96 7.91 18.44
CA GLY A 268 27.93 6.85 18.68
C GLY A 268 29.31 7.40 19.06
N ASN A 269 29.74 8.50 18.44
CA ASN A 269 31.01 9.18 18.73
C ASN A 269 31.10 9.73 20.17
N ILE A 270 29.97 9.93 20.84
CA ILE A 270 29.90 10.37 22.25
C ILE A 270 29.45 9.25 23.19
N GLY A 271 29.47 7.99 22.74
CA GLY A 271 29.09 6.83 23.56
C GLY A 271 27.60 6.79 23.92
N VAL A 272 26.73 7.40 23.10
CA VAL A 272 25.27 7.35 23.25
C VAL A 272 24.68 6.40 22.21
N LYS A 273 23.82 5.49 22.66
CA LYS A 273 23.11 4.55 21.79
C LYS A 273 21.74 5.11 21.43
N VAL A 274 21.33 4.82 20.19
CA VAL A 274 19.96 5.04 19.72
C VAL A 274 19.16 3.78 20.03
N GLU A 275 18.14 3.92 20.86
CA GLU A 275 17.34 2.83 21.37
C GLU A 275 15.93 2.88 20.80
N ARG A 276 15.25 1.73 20.81
CA ARG A 276 13.85 1.67 20.44
C ARG A 276 13.04 2.40 21.51
N SER A 277 12.22 3.35 21.09
CA SER A 277 11.29 4.03 21.99
C SER A 277 10.14 3.09 22.36
N GLU A 278 9.78 3.08 23.64
CA GLU A 278 8.54 2.45 24.12
C GLU A 278 7.31 3.29 23.77
N SER A 279 7.48 4.60 23.56
CA SER A 279 6.41 5.45 23.04
C SER A 279 6.01 5.00 21.65
N LEU A 280 4.72 4.74 21.53
CA LEU A 280 4.13 4.03 20.40
C LEU A 280 4.01 4.92 19.17
N SER A 281 4.40 4.40 18.01
CA SER A 281 4.09 4.99 16.71
C SER A 281 2.57 5.04 16.50
N GLY A 282 2.11 5.99 15.67
CA GLY A 282 0.74 5.99 15.17
C GLY A 282 0.37 4.72 14.37
N THR A 283 -0.84 4.71 13.83
CA THR A 283 -1.31 3.69 12.89
C THR A 283 -1.41 4.26 11.48
N VAL A 284 -1.51 3.40 10.47
CA VAL A 284 -1.62 3.79 9.07
C VAL A 284 -2.54 2.84 8.32
N ARG A 285 -3.26 3.35 7.32
CA ARG A 285 -4.11 2.54 6.44
C ARG A 285 -3.99 3.00 4.99
N ILE A 286 -4.00 2.04 4.07
CA ILE A 286 -4.32 2.30 2.67
C ILE A 286 -5.85 2.32 2.54
N ILE A 287 -6.42 3.47 2.18
CA ILE A 287 -7.88 3.68 2.13
C ILE A 287 -8.45 3.68 0.71
N ASN A 288 -7.62 3.87 -0.31
CA ASN A 288 -8.02 3.79 -1.71
C ASN A 288 -7.07 2.89 -2.50
N PHE A 289 -7.18 1.59 -2.24
CA PHE A 289 -6.30 0.60 -2.85
C PHE A 289 -6.39 0.56 -4.39
N PRO A 290 -7.58 0.62 -5.03
CA PRO A 290 -7.66 0.66 -6.49
C PRO A 290 -6.92 1.85 -7.10
N LEU A 291 -7.01 3.02 -6.47
CA LEU A 291 -6.29 4.21 -6.90
C LEU A 291 -4.77 4.07 -6.75
N LEU A 292 -4.30 3.46 -5.65
CA LEU A 292 -2.87 3.14 -5.49
C LEU A 292 -2.36 2.28 -6.64
N MET A 293 -3.08 1.20 -6.95
CA MET A 293 -2.69 0.28 -8.02
C MET A 293 -2.76 0.96 -9.39
N ALA A 294 -3.79 1.78 -9.63
CA ALA A 294 -3.90 2.58 -10.84
C ALA A 294 -2.68 3.49 -11.02
N GLN A 295 -2.27 4.21 -9.97
CA GLN A 295 -1.07 5.07 -9.99
C GLN A 295 0.20 4.26 -10.26
N MET A 296 0.35 3.07 -9.66
CA MET A 296 1.51 2.20 -9.91
C MET A 296 1.54 1.70 -11.35
N ILE A 297 0.40 1.27 -11.90
CA ILE A 297 0.28 0.82 -13.29
C ILE A 297 0.58 1.96 -14.26
N ILE A 298 0.01 3.15 -14.04
CA ILE A 298 0.25 4.35 -14.86
C ILE A 298 1.73 4.76 -14.84
N SER A 299 2.39 4.62 -13.68
CA SER A 299 3.80 5.01 -13.51
C SER A 299 4.78 3.96 -14.02
N SER A 300 4.31 2.73 -14.30
CA SER A 300 5.13 1.63 -14.79
C SER A 300 5.32 1.75 -16.30
N ARG A 301 6.53 1.47 -16.81
CA ARG A 301 6.83 1.58 -18.23
C ARG A 301 6.41 0.34 -19.00
N TYR A 302 6.43 -0.83 -18.35
CA TYR A 302 6.20 -2.10 -18.99
C TYR A 302 5.49 -3.09 -18.05
N VAL A 303 4.16 -3.09 -18.11
CA VAL A 303 3.31 -3.97 -17.29
C VAL A 303 3.03 -5.28 -18.01
N VAL A 304 3.20 -6.41 -17.31
CA VAL A 304 2.85 -7.76 -17.79
C VAL A 304 1.91 -8.44 -16.81
N ALA A 305 0.96 -9.24 -17.30
CA ALA A 305 0.11 -10.07 -16.47
C ALA A 305 0.45 -11.56 -16.64
N LEU A 306 0.61 -12.29 -15.54
CA LEU A 306 0.63 -13.74 -15.50
C LEU A 306 -0.70 -14.24 -14.94
N THR A 307 -1.46 -14.99 -15.73
CA THR A 307 -2.77 -15.51 -15.31
C THR A 307 -2.80 -17.04 -15.23
N GLY A 308 -3.60 -17.56 -14.30
CA GLY A 308 -3.94 -19.00 -14.24
C GLY A 308 -5.43 -19.23 -14.04
N ALA A 309 -5.81 -20.49 -13.77
CA ALA A 309 -7.19 -20.93 -13.86
C ALA A 309 -8.16 -20.18 -12.94
N GLY A 310 -7.65 -19.62 -11.82
CA GLY A 310 -8.44 -18.84 -10.88
C GLY A 310 -9.11 -17.61 -11.51
N ILE A 311 -8.55 -17.04 -12.58
CA ILE A 311 -9.20 -15.92 -13.29
C ILE A 311 -10.46 -16.35 -14.05
N SER A 312 -10.58 -17.63 -14.42
CA SER A 312 -11.69 -18.20 -15.20
C SER A 312 -12.77 -18.87 -14.35
N VAL A 313 -12.60 -18.94 -13.02
CA VAL A 313 -13.56 -19.60 -12.13
C VAL A 313 -14.96 -18.98 -12.25
N GLU A 314 -15.04 -17.65 -12.22
CA GLU A 314 -16.31 -16.92 -12.38
C GLU A 314 -16.83 -16.89 -13.83
N SER A 315 -16.09 -17.48 -14.78
CA SER A 315 -16.58 -17.78 -16.13
C SER A 315 -17.20 -19.19 -16.24
N GLY A 316 -17.31 -19.92 -15.13
CA GLY A 316 -17.84 -21.29 -15.07
C GLY A 316 -16.80 -22.38 -15.37
N ILE A 317 -15.51 -22.03 -15.45
CA ILE A 317 -14.42 -22.99 -15.64
C ILE A 317 -13.81 -23.31 -14.28
N PRO A 318 -13.95 -24.53 -13.73
CA PRO A 318 -13.37 -24.87 -12.45
C PRO A 318 -11.85 -24.74 -12.47
N SER A 319 -11.25 -24.40 -11.32
CA SER A 319 -9.80 -24.43 -11.17
C SER A 319 -9.27 -25.85 -11.29
N PHE A 320 -7.97 -26.00 -11.57
CA PHE A 320 -7.34 -27.33 -11.58
C PHE A 320 -7.13 -27.90 -10.17
N ARG A 321 -6.87 -27.04 -9.18
CA ARG A 321 -6.58 -27.38 -7.78
C ARG A 321 -7.49 -26.59 -6.83
N GLY A 322 -7.54 -26.98 -5.56
CA GLY A 322 -8.40 -26.36 -4.54
C GLY A 322 -9.60 -27.23 -4.19
N SER A 323 -10.50 -26.74 -3.33
CA SER A 323 -11.65 -27.51 -2.84
C SER A 323 -12.60 -27.99 -3.94
N GLN A 324 -12.70 -27.25 -5.05
CA GLN A 324 -13.48 -27.59 -6.24
C GLN A 324 -12.61 -27.91 -7.47
N GLY A 325 -11.34 -28.29 -7.24
CA GLY A 325 -10.38 -28.51 -8.32
C GLY A 325 -10.67 -29.73 -9.19
N LEU A 326 -10.48 -29.62 -10.51
CA LEU A 326 -10.63 -30.74 -11.46
C LEU A 326 -9.77 -31.96 -11.09
N TRP A 327 -8.57 -31.76 -10.52
CA TRP A 327 -7.67 -32.85 -10.12
C TRP A 327 -8.12 -33.60 -8.87
N ASN A 328 -9.18 -33.18 -8.20
CA ASN A 328 -9.82 -34.00 -7.15
C ASN A 328 -10.70 -35.09 -7.76
N LYS A 329 -11.11 -34.95 -9.04
CA LYS A 329 -12.00 -35.88 -9.75
C LYS A 329 -11.25 -36.76 -10.76
N TYR A 330 -10.20 -36.24 -11.39
CA TYR A 330 -9.40 -36.96 -12.39
C TYR A 330 -7.93 -36.95 -11.97
N ASP A 331 -7.23 -38.07 -12.11
CA ASP A 331 -5.78 -38.10 -11.92
C ASP A 331 -5.10 -37.43 -13.12
N PRO A 332 -4.34 -36.32 -12.93
CA PRO A 332 -3.61 -35.68 -14.02
C PRO A 332 -2.59 -36.62 -14.71
N MET A 333 -2.05 -37.61 -14.00
CA MET A 333 -1.11 -38.57 -14.60
C MET A 333 -1.81 -39.54 -15.55
N GLU A 334 -3.11 -39.75 -15.37
CA GLU A 334 -3.93 -40.65 -16.19
C GLU A 334 -4.56 -39.93 -17.38
N PHE A 335 -4.93 -38.65 -17.22
CA PHE A 335 -5.72 -37.91 -18.21
C PHE A 335 -5.03 -36.68 -18.80
N ALA A 336 -3.88 -36.26 -18.27
CA ALA A 336 -3.14 -35.08 -18.72
C ALA A 336 -1.63 -35.31 -18.79
N HIS A 337 -1.18 -36.55 -18.94
CA HIS A 337 0.21 -36.92 -19.23
C HIS A 337 0.36 -37.45 -20.66
N ILE A 338 1.46 -37.11 -21.34
CA ILE A 338 1.67 -37.49 -22.74
C ILE A 338 1.72 -39.00 -22.95
N ASP A 339 2.42 -39.73 -22.09
CA ASP A 339 2.50 -41.19 -22.18
C ASP A 339 1.14 -41.87 -22.01
N ALA A 340 0.27 -41.33 -21.15
CA ALA A 340 -1.09 -41.84 -20.98
C ALA A 340 -1.93 -41.62 -22.26
N PHE A 341 -1.76 -40.45 -22.91
CA PHE A 341 -2.42 -40.17 -24.19
C PHE A 341 -1.92 -41.08 -25.32
N ILE A 342 -0.60 -41.31 -25.41
CA ILE A 342 -0.02 -42.18 -26.44
C ILE A 342 -0.48 -43.64 -26.23
N SER A 343 -0.51 -44.09 -24.97
CA SER A 343 -0.92 -45.46 -24.61
C SER A 343 -2.40 -45.72 -24.87
N ASN A 344 -3.29 -44.78 -24.52
CA ASN A 344 -4.72 -44.92 -24.74
C ASN A 344 -5.40 -43.57 -25.10
N PRO A 345 -5.30 -43.14 -26.37
CA PRO A 345 -5.81 -41.85 -26.80
C PRO A 345 -7.33 -41.77 -26.71
N HIS A 346 -8.05 -42.89 -26.90
CA HIS A 346 -9.50 -42.96 -26.79
C HIS A 346 -9.97 -42.61 -25.37
N LYS A 347 -9.33 -43.18 -24.35
CA LYS A 347 -9.63 -42.91 -22.94
C LYS A 347 -9.46 -41.44 -22.59
N VAL A 348 -8.32 -40.84 -22.96
CA VAL A 348 -8.05 -39.43 -22.65
C VAL A 348 -8.99 -38.49 -23.42
N TRP A 349 -9.31 -38.81 -24.67
CA TRP A 349 -10.23 -38.00 -25.48
C TRP A 349 -11.66 -37.95 -24.92
N ASN A 350 -12.15 -39.01 -24.28
CA ASN A 350 -13.46 -38.98 -23.63
C ASN A 350 -13.53 -37.90 -22.55
N VAL A 351 -12.50 -37.78 -21.72
CA VAL A 351 -12.43 -36.73 -20.69
C VAL A 351 -12.18 -35.35 -21.31
N MET A 352 -11.31 -35.25 -22.31
CA MET A 352 -11.04 -33.97 -22.98
C MET A 352 -12.27 -33.40 -23.70
N LYS A 353 -13.16 -34.26 -24.22
CA LYS A 353 -14.45 -33.86 -24.81
C LYS A 353 -15.37 -33.21 -23.78
N GLU A 354 -15.39 -33.71 -22.54
CA GLU A 354 -16.14 -33.09 -21.43
C GLU A 354 -15.60 -31.68 -21.13
N PHE A 355 -14.27 -31.51 -21.04
CA PHE A 355 -13.66 -30.19 -20.82
C PHE A 355 -13.89 -29.23 -21.99
N GLY A 356 -13.82 -29.73 -23.23
CA GLY A 356 -14.13 -28.94 -24.41
C GLY A 356 -15.53 -28.33 -24.37
N ALA A 357 -16.53 -29.08 -23.88
CA ALA A 357 -17.89 -28.57 -23.72
C ALA A 357 -18.00 -27.45 -22.67
N ILE A 358 -17.20 -27.52 -21.58
CA ILE A 358 -17.13 -26.46 -20.56
C ILE A 358 -16.52 -25.20 -21.17
N PHE A 359 -15.36 -25.32 -21.83
CA PHE A 359 -14.67 -24.19 -22.45
C PHE A 359 -15.53 -23.50 -23.52
N HIS A 360 -16.26 -24.28 -24.33
CA HIS A 360 -17.13 -23.73 -25.37
C HIS A 360 -18.28 -22.87 -24.81
N ARG A 361 -18.80 -23.19 -23.62
CA ARG A 361 -19.92 -22.45 -23.00
C ARG A 361 -19.45 -21.24 -22.21
N ALA A 362 -18.20 -21.23 -21.77
CA ALA A 362 -17.66 -20.16 -20.95
C ALA A 362 -17.58 -18.84 -21.74
N LYS A 363 -17.79 -17.73 -21.04
CA LYS A 363 -17.66 -16.37 -21.60
C LYS A 363 -16.69 -15.54 -20.75
N PRO A 364 -16.02 -14.54 -21.34
CA PRO A 364 -15.12 -13.69 -20.58
C PRO A 364 -15.86 -12.91 -19.49
N ASN A 365 -15.37 -13.03 -18.26
CA ASN A 365 -15.87 -12.32 -17.08
C ASN A 365 -15.27 -10.91 -16.96
N PRO A 366 -15.67 -10.09 -15.96
CA PRO A 366 -15.14 -8.74 -15.79
C PRO A 366 -13.61 -8.64 -15.66
N ALA A 367 -12.94 -9.66 -15.12
CA ALA A 367 -11.48 -9.66 -15.00
C ALA A 367 -10.78 -9.72 -16.37
N HIS A 368 -11.25 -10.58 -17.27
CA HIS A 368 -10.71 -10.67 -18.64
C HIS A 368 -10.89 -9.35 -19.40
N ARG A 369 -12.09 -8.76 -19.30
CA ARG A 369 -12.41 -7.47 -19.94
C ARG A 369 -11.57 -6.33 -19.36
N ALA A 370 -11.31 -6.34 -18.06
CA ALA A 370 -10.44 -5.35 -17.44
C ALA A 370 -9.00 -5.44 -17.93
N LEU A 371 -8.44 -6.65 -18.13
CA LEU A 371 -7.10 -6.77 -18.72
C LEU A 371 -7.06 -6.33 -20.18
N ALA A 372 -8.09 -6.69 -20.97
CA ALA A 372 -8.22 -6.20 -22.35
C ALA A 372 -8.31 -4.66 -22.40
N GLU A 373 -9.00 -4.06 -21.44
CA GLU A 373 -9.10 -2.60 -21.33
C GLU A 373 -7.77 -1.95 -20.91
N LEU A 374 -7.04 -2.54 -19.96
CA LEU A 374 -5.68 -2.07 -19.61
C LEU A 374 -4.71 -2.15 -20.81
N GLU A 375 -4.85 -3.18 -21.66
CA GLU A 375 -4.08 -3.29 -22.90
C GLU A 375 -4.52 -2.20 -23.90
N ARG A 376 -5.83 -1.99 -24.07
CA ARG A 376 -6.39 -0.95 -24.96
C ARG A 376 -5.94 0.45 -24.57
N LEU A 377 -5.87 0.73 -23.26
CA LEU A 377 -5.35 1.99 -22.71
C LEU A 377 -3.82 2.11 -22.81
N GLY A 378 -3.13 1.06 -23.26
CA GLY A 378 -1.69 1.04 -23.48
C GLY A 378 -0.84 0.79 -22.23
N TYR A 379 -1.46 0.51 -21.08
CA TYR A 379 -0.73 0.23 -19.84
C TYR A 379 -0.22 -1.21 -19.76
N LEU A 380 -1.06 -2.20 -20.12
CA LEU A 380 -0.69 -3.61 -20.16
C LEU A 380 -0.06 -3.98 -21.50
N LYS A 381 1.13 -4.58 -21.49
CA LYS A 381 1.89 -4.91 -22.71
C LYS A 381 1.73 -6.34 -23.18
N CYS A 382 1.58 -7.28 -22.25
CA CYS A 382 1.40 -8.69 -22.55
C CYS A 382 0.65 -9.42 -21.43
N ILE A 383 -0.18 -10.38 -21.81
CA ILE A 383 -0.76 -11.38 -20.92
C ILE A 383 -0.09 -12.72 -21.21
N ILE A 384 0.63 -13.25 -20.23
CA ILE A 384 1.10 -14.64 -20.21
C ILE A 384 0.04 -15.45 -19.48
N THR A 385 -0.59 -16.41 -20.16
CA THR A 385 -1.63 -17.23 -19.54
C THR A 385 -1.25 -18.70 -19.50
N GLN A 386 -1.47 -19.33 -18.35
CA GLN A 386 -1.43 -20.78 -18.19
C GLN A 386 -2.73 -21.45 -18.62
N ASN A 387 -3.78 -20.66 -18.87
CA ASN A 387 -5.09 -21.16 -19.27
C ASN A 387 -5.12 -21.48 -20.76
N VAL A 388 -5.99 -22.42 -21.11
CA VAL A 388 -6.14 -22.94 -22.47
C VAL A 388 -7.54 -22.65 -23.06
N ASP A 389 -8.30 -21.79 -22.37
CA ASP A 389 -9.73 -21.52 -22.58
C ASP A 389 -10.03 -20.44 -23.64
N ASN A 390 -9.03 -19.64 -24.03
CA ASN A 390 -9.12 -18.53 -24.98
C ASN A 390 -9.97 -17.33 -24.52
N LEU A 391 -10.30 -17.22 -23.22
CA LEU A 391 -11.20 -16.16 -22.73
C LEU A 391 -10.56 -14.76 -22.75
N HIS A 392 -9.23 -14.65 -22.72
CA HIS A 392 -8.54 -13.37 -22.88
C HIS A 392 -8.73 -12.79 -24.29
N GLN A 393 -8.55 -13.63 -25.30
CA GLN A 393 -8.72 -13.24 -26.69
C GLN A 393 -10.19 -12.90 -26.98
N ASP A 394 -11.12 -13.69 -26.44
CA ASP A 394 -12.56 -13.41 -26.55
C ASP A 394 -12.98 -12.11 -25.83
N ALA A 395 -12.24 -11.67 -24.80
CA ALA A 395 -12.44 -10.37 -24.15
C ALA A 395 -11.88 -9.19 -24.96
N GLY A 396 -11.09 -9.46 -26.01
CA GLY A 396 -10.48 -8.44 -26.86
C GLY A 396 -8.96 -8.29 -26.69
N SER A 397 -8.32 -9.08 -25.82
CA SER A 397 -6.87 -9.01 -25.63
C SER A 397 -6.12 -9.51 -26.87
N LYS A 398 -5.05 -8.80 -27.27
CA LYS A 398 -4.30 -9.09 -28.51
C LYS A 398 -2.92 -9.71 -28.23
N ALA A 399 -2.17 -9.17 -27.27
CA ALA A 399 -0.85 -9.64 -26.90
C ALA A 399 -0.94 -10.75 -25.83
N VAL A 400 -1.37 -11.94 -26.24
CA VAL A 400 -1.55 -13.11 -25.34
C VAL A 400 -0.54 -14.21 -25.68
N ILE A 401 0.25 -14.62 -24.69
CA ILE A 401 1.12 -15.81 -24.76
C ILE A 401 0.41 -16.97 -24.08
N GLU A 402 -0.08 -17.91 -24.88
CA GLU A 402 -0.69 -19.16 -24.44
C GLU A 402 0.39 -20.17 -23.99
N TYR A 403 0.81 -20.06 -22.72
CA TYR A 403 1.97 -20.80 -22.20
C TYR A 403 1.78 -22.31 -22.20
N HIS A 404 0.54 -22.79 -22.02
CA HIS A 404 0.19 -24.22 -22.04
C HIS A 404 -0.59 -24.64 -23.29
N GLY A 405 -0.49 -23.87 -24.38
CA GLY A 405 -1.24 -24.15 -25.61
C GLY A 405 -2.71 -23.72 -25.54
N SER A 406 -3.56 -24.28 -26.40
CA SER A 406 -4.93 -23.81 -26.60
C SER A 406 -5.91 -24.92 -26.94
N ALA A 407 -7.08 -24.94 -26.28
CA ALA A 407 -8.14 -25.90 -26.57
C ALA A 407 -8.86 -25.63 -27.91
N ARG A 408 -8.57 -24.49 -28.55
CA ARG A 408 -9.11 -24.14 -29.88
C ARG A 408 -8.39 -24.83 -31.04
N ARG A 409 -7.29 -25.52 -30.76
CA ARG A 409 -6.46 -26.16 -31.78
C ARG A 409 -6.24 -27.63 -31.45
N LEU A 410 -6.15 -28.44 -32.50
CA LEU A 410 -5.70 -29.82 -32.45
C LEU A 410 -4.38 -29.93 -33.22
N ILE A 411 -3.51 -30.84 -32.81
CA ILE A 411 -2.23 -31.12 -33.46
C ILE A 411 -2.13 -32.62 -33.78
N CYS A 412 -1.71 -32.94 -35.01
CA CYS A 412 -1.42 -34.32 -35.39
C CYS A 412 -0.07 -34.77 -34.82
N LEU A 413 -0.05 -35.88 -34.08
CA LEU A 413 1.18 -36.42 -33.51
C LEU A 413 2.15 -37.00 -34.56
N SER A 414 1.65 -37.35 -35.75
CA SER A 414 2.48 -37.95 -36.81
C SER A 414 3.11 -36.91 -37.74
N CYS A 415 2.36 -35.88 -38.16
CA CYS A 415 2.83 -34.89 -39.14
C CYS A 415 2.91 -33.45 -38.62
N GLY A 416 2.51 -33.19 -37.37
CA GLY A 416 2.56 -31.85 -36.76
C GLY A 416 1.53 -30.85 -37.29
N LYS A 417 0.69 -31.23 -38.25
CA LYS A 417 -0.34 -30.34 -38.81
C LYS A 417 -1.36 -29.95 -37.74
N ARG A 418 -1.70 -28.66 -37.69
CA ARG A 418 -2.69 -28.09 -36.78
C ARG A 418 -4.04 -27.86 -37.45
N TYR A 419 -5.11 -28.02 -36.68
CA TYR A 419 -6.50 -27.84 -37.09
C TYR A 419 -7.23 -26.98 -36.07
N ARG A 420 -8.24 -26.20 -36.49
CA ARG A 420 -9.15 -25.60 -35.50
C ARG A 420 -10.04 -26.69 -34.94
N SER A 421 -10.22 -26.72 -33.63
CA SER A 421 -11.04 -27.77 -32.99
C SER A 421 -12.49 -27.74 -33.45
N SER A 422 -13.00 -26.57 -33.85
CA SER A 422 -14.33 -26.41 -34.44
C SER A 422 -14.50 -27.06 -35.83
N GLU A 423 -13.41 -27.37 -36.53
CA GLU A 423 -13.44 -27.98 -37.87
C GLU A 423 -13.43 -29.51 -37.82
N ILE A 424 -13.18 -30.11 -36.65
CA ILE A 424 -13.01 -31.55 -36.48
C ILE A 424 -14.17 -32.10 -35.64
N SER A 425 -14.88 -33.08 -36.20
CA SER A 425 -15.95 -33.78 -35.48
C SER A 425 -15.36 -34.67 -34.38
N LEU A 426 -15.90 -34.56 -33.16
CA LEU A 426 -15.56 -35.38 -32.00
C LEU A 426 -16.58 -36.51 -31.77
N ASN A 427 -17.33 -36.90 -32.80
CA ASN A 427 -18.27 -38.03 -32.73
C ASN A 427 -17.56 -39.38 -32.75
N ILE A 428 -16.43 -39.46 -33.45
CA ILE A 428 -15.55 -40.63 -33.49
C ILE A 428 -14.25 -40.25 -32.78
N LEU A 429 -13.84 -41.06 -31.80
CA LEU A 429 -12.64 -40.84 -31.02
C LEU A 429 -11.65 -42.01 -31.21
N PRO A 430 -10.34 -41.75 -31.17
CA PRO A 430 -9.74 -40.43 -31.27
C PRO A 430 -9.91 -39.83 -32.68
N PRO A 431 -10.06 -38.51 -32.82
CA PRO A 431 -10.10 -37.87 -34.13
C PRO A 431 -8.78 -38.07 -34.89
N THR A 432 -8.87 -38.22 -36.20
CA THR A 432 -7.73 -38.53 -37.07
C THR A 432 -7.43 -37.40 -38.05
N CYS A 433 -6.16 -37.29 -38.40
CA CYS A 433 -5.64 -36.38 -39.42
C CYS A 433 -5.85 -36.99 -40.81
N ILE A 434 -5.75 -36.16 -41.85
CA ILE A 434 -5.72 -36.62 -43.26
C ILE A 434 -4.56 -37.61 -43.51
N CYS A 435 -3.46 -37.52 -42.76
CA CYS A 435 -2.37 -38.51 -42.83
C CYS A 435 -2.61 -39.78 -41.98
N SER A 436 -3.85 -39.98 -41.50
CA SER A 436 -4.25 -41.06 -40.59
C SER A 436 -3.63 -41.02 -39.19
N GLY A 437 -2.76 -40.05 -38.89
CA GLY A 437 -2.22 -39.84 -37.54
C GLY A 437 -3.28 -39.35 -36.55
N ILE A 438 -3.10 -39.67 -35.27
CA ILE A 438 -4.01 -39.24 -34.19
C ILE A 438 -3.89 -37.73 -33.95
N LEU A 439 -5.02 -37.05 -33.84
CA LEU A 439 -5.10 -35.66 -33.39
C LEU A 439 -5.15 -35.62 -31.87
N LYS A 440 -4.29 -34.81 -31.25
CA LYS A 440 -4.30 -34.46 -29.82
C LYS A 440 -4.79 -33.02 -29.67
N PRO A 441 -5.47 -32.65 -28.58
CA PRO A 441 -5.61 -31.23 -28.23
C PRO A 441 -4.22 -30.56 -28.18
N ASP A 442 -4.08 -29.37 -28.77
CA ASP A 442 -2.83 -28.58 -28.80
C ASP A 442 -2.59 -27.89 -27.44
N LEU A 443 -2.71 -28.68 -26.38
CA LEU A 443 -2.44 -28.38 -24.98
C LEU A 443 -1.08 -28.98 -24.61
N VAL A 444 -0.42 -28.41 -23.62
CA VAL A 444 0.78 -29.00 -23.02
C VAL A 444 0.37 -29.96 -21.91
N PHE A 445 0.63 -31.25 -22.10
CA PHE A 445 0.46 -32.27 -21.07
C PHE A 445 1.70 -32.36 -20.17
N PHE A 446 1.55 -32.97 -19.00
CA PHE A 446 2.69 -33.39 -18.21
C PHE A 446 3.59 -34.33 -19.05
N GLY A 447 4.90 -34.13 -18.95
CA GLY A 447 5.90 -34.79 -19.78
C GLY A 447 6.20 -34.09 -21.10
N GLU A 448 5.40 -33.10 -21.53
CA GLU A 448 5.69 -32.31 -22.74
C GLU A 448 6.49 -31.04 -22.43
N PRO A 449 7.39 -30.60 -23.34
CA PRO A 449 8.03 -29.30 -23.22
C PRO A 449 7.03 -28.17 -23.50
N ILE A 450 7.21 -27.03 -22.83
CA ILE A 450 6.51 -25.79 -23.21
C ILE A 450 6.91 -25.41 -24.65
N PRO A 451 5.96 -25.02 -25.52
CA PRO A 451 6.27 -24.54 -26.87
C PRO A 451 7.35 -23.47 -26.84
N LYS A 452 8.38 -23.64 -27.68
CA LYS A 452 9.61 -22.83 -27.62
C LYS A 452 9.33 -21.33 -27.68
N ASP A 453 8.46 -20.90 -28.59
CA ASP A 453 8.12 -19.49 -28.77
C ASP A 453 7.35 -18.93 -27.58
N ALA A 454 6.42 -19.71 -27.01
CA ALA A 454 5.68 -19.31 -25.81
C ALA A 454 6.61 -19.19 -24.59
N ARG A 455 7.53 -20.16 -24.42
CA ARG A 455 8.52 -20.14 -23.36
C ARG A 455 9.46 -18.93 -23.48
N MET A 456 10.08 -18.76 -24.64
CA MET A 456 11.03 -17.67 -24.89
C MET A 456 10.36 -16.30 -24.81
N GLY A 457 9.14 -16.17 -25.36
CA GLY A 457 8.33 -14.96 -25.26
C GLY A 457 8.02 -14.62 -23.80
N ALA A 458 7.45 -15.55 -23.04
CA ALA A 458 7.11 -15.31 -21.64
C ALA A 458 8.34 -14.98 -20.77
N GLU A 459 9.47 -15.66 -20.97
CA GLU A 459 10.73 -15.34 -20.29
C GLU A 459 11.24 -13.94 -20.65
N ARG A 460 11.11 -13.51 -21.92
CA ARG A 460 11.46 -12.16 -22.35
C ARG A 460 10.58 -11.13 -21.65
N GLU A 461 9.26 -11.28 -21.73
CA GLU A 461 8.29 -10.37 -21.12
C GLU A 461 8.51 -10.25 -19.60
N ALA A 462 8.76 -11.38 -18.93
CA ALA A 462 9.06 -11.41 -17.50
C ALA A 462 10.37 -10.68 -17.15
N LYS A 463 11.41 -10.74 -18.00
CA LYS A 463 12.69 -10.06 -17.73
C LYS A 463 12.61 -8.55 -17.91
N ILE A 464 11.78 -8.06 -18.84
CA ILE A 464 11.74 -6.64 -19.20
C ILE A 464 10.67 -5.85 -18.47
N CYS A 465 9.67 -6.51 -17.86
CA CYS A 465 8.63 -5.82 -17.12
C CYS A 465 9.18 -5.14 -15.86
N ASP A 466 8.69 -3.94 -15.56
CA ASP A 466 8.94 -3.27 -14.27
C ASP A 466 7.75 -3.43 -13.30
N LEU A 467 6.62 -3.97 -13.77
CA LEU A 467 5.51 -4.43 -12.94
C LEU A 467 4.90 -5.70 -13.51
N MET A 468 4.71 -6.71 -12.67
CA MET A 468 4.00 -7.95 -13.03
C MET A 468 2.79 -8.19 -12.12
N LEU A 469 1.62 -8.31 -12.75
CA LEU A 469 0.37 -8.73 -12.12
C LEU A 469 0.29 -10.26 -12.15
N VAL A 470 0.19 -10.92 -10.99
CA VAL A 470 0.03 -12.38 -10.89
C VAL A 470 -1.40 -12.70 -10.44
N ILE A 471 -2.21 -13.26 -11.32
CA ILE A 471 -3.67 -13.25 -11.18
C ILE A 471 -4.24 -14.68 -11.24
N GLY A 472 -4.94 -15.08 -10.18
CA GLY A 472 -5.65 -16.36 -10.15
C GLY A 472 -4.76 -17.59 -10.38
N THR A 473 -3.52 -17.55 -9.89
CA THR A 473 -2.59 -18.68 -9.98
C THR A 473 -1.83 -18.86 -8.67
N SER A 474 -1.61 -20.11 -8.27
CA SER A 474 -0.70 -20.44 -7.18
C SER A 474 0.77 -20.29 -7.58
N ALA A 475 1.05 -20.18 -8.88
CA ALA A 475 2.39 -20.16 -9.47
C ALA A 475 3.30 -21.27 -8.92
N THR A 476 2.77 -22.49 -8.76
CA THR A 476 3.52 -23.64 -8.23
C THR A 476 4.02 -24.59 -9.30
N VAL A 477 3.39 -24.63 -10.48
CA VAL A 477 3.74 -25.55 -11.57
C VAL A 477 4.88 -24.97 -12.40
N ALA A 478 6.00 -25.67 -12.44
CA ALA A 478 7.13 -25.33 -13.28
C ALA A 478 6.85 -25.66 -14.76
N PRO A 479 7.43 -24.92 -15.72
CA PRO A 479 8.31 -23.76 -15.53
C PRO A 479 7.58 -22.41 -15.37
N ALA A 480 6.25 -22.36 -15.45
CA ALA A 480 5.49 -21.10 -15.32
C ALA A 480 5.72 -20.39 -13.96
N SER A 481 5.93 -21.17 -12.89
CA SER A 481 6.29 -20.69 -11.55
C SER A 481 7.60 -19.87 -11.50
N TYR A 482 8.47 -20.01 -12.49
CA TYR A 482 9.73 -19.27 -12.54
C TYR A 482 9.56 -17.84 -13.06
N LEU A 483 8.47 -17.52 -13.77
CA LEU A 483 8.27 -16.21 -14.40
C LEU A 483 8.17 -15.07 -13.38
N PRO A 484 7.38 -15.17 -12.29
CA PRO A 484 7.36 -14.12 -11.25
C PRO A 484 8.73 -13.94 -10.58
N ILE A 485 9.45 -15.03 -10.32
CA ILE A 485 10.79 -15.00 -9.73
C ILE A 485 11.75 -14.25 -10.65
N MET A 486 11.67 -14.52 -11.96
CA MET A 486 12.49 -13.86 -12.98
C MET A 486 12.21 -12.36 -13.04
N ALA A 487 10.94 -11.96 -13.03
CA ALA A 487 10.55 -10.54 -12.98
C ALA A 487 11.10 -9.85 -11.72
N LYS A 488 10.92 -10.47 -10.55
CA LYS A 488 11.41 -9.93 -9.28
C LYS A 488 12.93 -9.73 -9.26
N LYS A 489 13.69 -10.70 -9.79
CA LYS A 489 15.15 -10.61 -9.91
C LYS A 489 15.62 -9.47 -10.81
N ASN A 490 14.79 -9.03 -11.76
CA ASN A 490 15.08 -7.89 -12.65
C ASN A 490 14.50 -6.57 -12.12
N GLY A 491 14.04 -6.53 -10.86
CA GLY A 491 13.57 -5.31 -10.21
C GLY A 491 12.10 -4.99 -10.40
N ALA A 492 11.31 -5.90 -10.99
CA ALA A 492 9.87 -5.69 -11.15
C ALA A 492 9.15 -5.67 -9.79
N ILE A 493 8.11 -4.83 -9.71
CA ILE A 493 7.12 -4.90 -8.64
C ILE A 493 6.16 -6.05 -8.93
N LEU A 494 5.95 -6.93 -7.95
CA LEU A 494 5.01 -8.05 -8.04
C LEU A 494 3.73 -7.78 -7.26
N ILE A 495 2.60 -7.81 -7.96
CA ILE A 495 1.27 -7.65 -7.38
C ILE A 495 0.47 -8.92 -7.61
N GLU A 496 0.17 -9.64 -6.54
CA GLU A 496 -0.64 -10.84 -6.55
C GLU A 496 -2.12 -10.51 -6.31
N ILE A 497 -3.00 -11.03 -7.16
CA ILE A 497 -4.46 -10.95 -7.04
C ILE A 497 -5.01 -12.38 -7.00
N ASN A 498 -5.33 -12.86 -5.81
CA ASN A 498 -5.81 -14.21 -5.62
C ASN A 498 -6.63 -14.30 -4.31
N PRO A 499 -7.83 -14.90 -4.27
CA PRO A 499 -8.61 -15.02 -3.03
C PRO A 499 -7.85 -15.71 -1.88
N GLU A 500 -6.98 -16.67 -2.22
CA GLU A 500 -6.15 -17.41 -1.26
C GLU A 500 -4.69 -16.96 -1.31
N LYS A 501 -4.01 -17.05 -0.17
CA LYS A 501 -2.56 -16.81 -0.08
C LYS A 501 -1.80 -17.96 -0.74
N THR A 502 -0.70 -17.63 -1.43
CA THR A 502 0.17 -18.59 -2.09
C THR A 502 1.58 -18.56 -1.50
N SER A 503 2.50 -19.35 -2.06
CA SER A 503 3.93 -19.25 -1.75
C SER A 503 4.49 -17.86 -2.10
N LEU A 504 3.98 -17.21 -3.16
CA LEU A 504 4.41 -15.88 -3.59
C LEU A 504 4.09 -14.83 -2.52
N THR A 505 2.91 -14.90 -1.92
CA THR A 505 2.45 -13.98 -0.86
C THR A 505 3.45 -13.88 0.29
N ARG A 506 4.12 -14.98 0.62
CA ARG A 506 5.01 -15.09 1.78
C ARG A 506 6.47 -14.86 1.45
N THR A 507 6.82 -14.73 0.17
CA THR A 507 8.22 -14.75 -0.28
C THR A 507 8.58 -13.53 -1.12
N ILE A 508 7.94 -13.33 -2.26
CA ILE A 508 8.41 -12.38 -3.28
C ILE A 508 7.39 -11.32 -3.70
N ALA A 509 6.10 -11.49 -3.38
CA ALA A 509 5.08 -10.51 -3.73
C ALA A 509 5.26 -9.22 -2.91
N ASP A 510 5.34 -8.06 -3.57
CA ASP A 510 5.36 -6.75 -2.90
C ASP A 510 3.98 -6.42 -2.33
N HIS A 511 2.94 -6.79 -3.09
CA HIS A 511 1.55 -6.63 -2.70
C HIS A 511 0.78 -7.92 -2.99
N SER A 512 -0.07 -8.33 -2.06
CA SER A 512 -0.94 -9.50 -2.23
C SER A 512 -2.36 -9.14 -1.80
N ILE A 513 -3.31 -9.36 -2.71
CA ILE A 513 -4.70 -8.93 -2.59
C ILE A 513 -5.58 -10.18 -2.51
N GLN A 514 -6.09 -10.46 -1.32
CA GLN A 514 -6.94 -11.63 -1.05
C GLN A 514 -8.40 -11.41 -1.45
N LYS A 515 -8.64 -11.16 -2.75
CA LYS A 515 -9.95 -10.92 -3.34
C LYS A 515 -10.02 -11.50 -4.75
N SER A 516 -11.24 -11.64 -5.27
CA SER A 516 -11.44 -12.04 -6.66
C SER A 516 -10.91 -10.99 -7.64
N ALA A 517 -10.30 -11.47 -8.72
CA ALA A 517 -9.88 -10.67 -9.86
C ALA A 517 -11.07 -9.93 -10.53
N THR A 518 -12.28 -10.48 -10.50
CA THR A 518 -13.48 -9.85 -11.09
C THR A 518 -13.94 -8.61 -10.33
N VAL A 519 -13.50 -8.44 -9.09
CA VAL A 519 -13.74 -7.24 -8.27
C VAL A 519 -12.55 -6.29 -8.39
N VAL A 520 -11.34 -6.82 -8.25
CA VAL A 520 -10.12 -6.00 -8.15
C VAL A 520 -9.81 -5.32 -9.48
N LEU A 521 -9.72 -6.06 -10.59
CA LEU A 521 -9.25 -5.49 -11.86
C LEU A 521 -10.20 -4.41 -12.42
N PRO A 522 -11.54 -4.59 -12.42
CA PRO A 522 -12.44 -3.52 -12.87
C PRO A 522 -12.36 -2.26 -12.01
N SER A 523 -12.13 -2.41 -10.69
CA SER A 523 -11.96 -1.25 -9.80
C SER A 523 -10.70 -0.44 -10.12
N ILE A 524 -9.63 -1.11 -10.57
CA ILE A 524 -8.38 -0.47 -10.99
C ILE A 524 -8.59 0.27 -12.30
N VAL A 525 -9.22 -0.37 -13.29
CA VAL A 525 -9.55 0.27 -14.58
C VAL A 525 -10.38 1.54 -14.35
N LYS A 526 -11.44 1.45 -13.55
CA LYS A 526 -12.27 2.61 -13.21
C LYS A 526 -11.46 3.74 -12.55
N ALA A 527 -10.52 3.40 -11.67
CA ALA A 527 -9.66 4.39 -11.03
C ALA A 527 -8.70 5.06 -12.04
N ILE A 528 -8.19 4.33 -13.03
CA ILE A 528 -7.39 4.88 -14.13
C ILE A 528 -8.24 5.83 -14.98
N GLU A 529 -9.45 5.44 -15.36
CA GLU A 529 -10.37 6.27 -16.13
C GLU A 529 -10.69 7.58 -15.40
N CYS A 530 -10.97 7.52 -14.09
CA CYS A 530 -11.14 8.72 -13.26
C CYS A 530 -9.91 9.64 -13.30
N LEU A 531 -8.70 9.08 -13.14
CA LEU A 531 -7.46 9.86 -13.22
C LEU A 531 -7.19 10.46 -14.60
N MET A 532 -7.72 9.86 -15.66
CA MET A 532 -7.60 10.39 -17.03
C MET A 532 -8.59 11.54 -17.30
N LEU A 533 -9.77 11.54 -16.66
CA LEU A 533 -10.76 12.61 -16.77
C LEU A 533 -10.38 13.87 -15.97
N GLU A 534 -9.52 13.74 -14.96
CA GLU A 534 -9.02 14.85 -14.15
C GLU A 534 -7.82 15.58 -14.79
N LYS A 535 -7.27 15.06 -15.89
CA LYS A 535 -6.20 15.68 -16.69
C LYS A 535 -6.76 16.35 -17.92
#